data_AF-A0A3Q0EJQ7-F1
#
_entry.id   AF-A0A3Q0EJQ7-F1
#
_cell.length_a   1.000
_cell.length_b   1.000
_cell.length_c   1.000
_cell.angle_alpha   90.00
_cell.angle_beta   90.00
_cell.angle_gamma   90.00
#
_symmetry.space_group_name_H-M   'P 1'
#
loop_
_entity.id
_entity.type
_entity.pdbx_description
1 polymer ?
#
loop_
_entity_poly.entity_id
_entity_poly.type
_entity_poly.pdbx_seq_one_letter_code
_entity_poly.pdbx_strand_id
1 'polypeptide(L)'
;MTSSSGAARKNLSKIACNRLQKELVEWQVNPPTGFKHKVTDNLQRWVVEVTGAPGTLYANETYQLQVDFPENYPMEAPQVIFLHPAPLHPHIYSNGHICLDVSVCPRMSLDHNSKYGRSVILWL
;
A
#
# COMPACT_ATOMS: atom_id res chain seq x y z
N MET A 1 17.52 -12.14 26.86
CA MET A 1 17.93 -11.63 25.54
C MET A 1 16.86 -12.08 24.54
N THR A 2 15.93 -11.21 24.19
CA THR A 2 14.74 -11.59 23.41
C THR A 2 15.09 -11.62 21.93
N SER A 3 15.07 -12.82 21.36
CA SER A 3 15.08 -13.07 19.93
C SER A 3 13.86 -12.42 19.29
N SER A 4 14.02 -11.54 18.31
CA SER A 4 12.90 -11.10 17.48
C SER A 4 13.36 -10.76 16.08
N SER A 5 13.32 -11.82 15.26
CA SER A 5 13.12 -11.88 13.81
C SER A 5 13.66 -10.73 12.97
N GLY A 6 14.87 -10.93 12.44
CA GLY A 6 15.27 -10.29 11.20
C GLY A 6 14.27 -10.67 10.11
N ALA A 7 13.52 -9.70 9.61
CA ALA A 7 12.79 -9.86 8.37
C ALA A 7 13.80 -10.27 7.31
N ALA A 8 13.69 -11.50 6.81
CA ALA A 8 14.55 -12.00 5.74
C ALA A 8 14.51 -10.98 4.61
N ARG A 9 15.67 -10.43 4.25
CA ARG A 9 15.83 -9.56 3.08
C ARG A 9 15.58 -10.42 1.85
N LYS A 10 14.31 -10.56 1.48
CA LYS A 10 13.89 -11.12 0.20
C LYS A 10 14.53 -10.24 -0.88
N ASN A 11 15.11 -10.81 -1.92
CA ASN A 11 15.76 -10.01 -2.96
C ASN A 11 14.77 -9.88 -4.11
N LEU A 12 14.19 -8.70 -4.28
CA LEU A 12 13.38 -8.40 -5.46
C LEU A 12 14.21 -8.65 -6.73
N SER A 13 13.57 -9.21 -7.75
CA SER A 13 14.17 -9.26 -9.08
C SER A 13 14.57 -7.86 -9.53
N LYS A 14 15.67 -7.73 -10.27
CA LYS A 14 16.18 -6.44 -10.79
C LYS A 14 15.11 -5.67 -11.56
N ILE A 15 14.20 -6.37 -12.24
CA ILE A 15 13.08 -5.79 -13.00
C ILE A 15 12.07 -5.15 -12.03
N ALA A 16 11.67 -5.88 -10.98
CA ALA A 16 10.75 -5.39 -9.96
C ALA A 16 11.33 -4.19 -9.20
N CYS A 17 12.59 -4.29 -8.77
CA CYS A 17 13.29 -3.23 -8.06
C CYS A 17 13.34 -1.93 -8.87
N ASN A 18 13.78 -1.98 -10.14
CA ASN A 18 13.85 -0.81 -11.00
C ASN A 18 12.48 -0.16 -11.21
N ARG A 19 11.44 -0.99 -11.36
CA ARG A 19 10.07 -0.50 -11.55
C ARG A 19 9.49 0.15 -10.30
N LEU A 20 9.62 -0.49 -9.15
CA LEU A 20 9.19 0.05 -7.86
C LEU A 20 9.93 1.34 -7.53
N GLN A 21 11.23 1.40 -7.81
CA GLN A 21 12.03 2.61 -7.61
C GLN A 21 11.53 3.77 -8.47
N LYS A 22 11.15 3.54 -9.73
CA LYS A 22 10.54 4.58 -10.58
C LYS A 22 9.20 5.04 -10.02
N GLU A 23 8.31 4.12 -9.64
CA GLU A 23 7.01 4.46 -9.07
C GLU A 23 7.17 5.23 -7.75
N LEU A 24 8.14 4.85 -6.90
CA LEU A 24 8.48 5.56 -5.66
C LEU A 24 8.93 7.00 -5.93
N VAL A 25 9.80 7.20 -6.93
CA VAL A 25 10.27 8.54 -7.32
C VAL A 25 9.11 9.37 -7.87
N GLU A 26 8.26 8.81 -8.73
CA GLU A 26 7.07 9.49 -9.24
C GLU A 26 6.13 9.92 -8.10
N TRP A 27 5.98 9.06 -7.09
CA TRP A 27 5.23 9.32 -5.87
C TRP A 27 5.82 10.44 -5.00
N GLN A 28 7.15 10.48 -4.87
CA GLN A 28 7.84 11.55 -4.15
C GLN A 28 7.73 12.89 -4.88
N VAL A 29 7.74 12.88 -6.21
CA VAL A 29 7.61 14.08 -7.04
C VAL A 29 6.17 14.58 -7.09
N ASN A 30 5.19 13.67 -7.16
CA ASN A 30 3.76 13.98 -7.21
C ASN A 30 3.00 13.18 -6.13
N PRO A 31 3.04 13.63 -4.85
CA PRO A 31 2.28 12.98 -3.81
C PRO A 31 0.77 13.17 -4.06
N PRO A 32 -0.03 12.09 -4.12
CA PRO A 32 -1.45 12.21 -4.34
C PRO A 32 -2.14 12.89 -3.14
N THR A 33 -3.13 13.75 -3.40
CA THR A 33 -3.87 14.43 -2.32
C THR A 33 -4.61 13.40 -1.46
N GLY A 34 -4.31 13.40 -0.15
CA GLY A 34 -4.85 12.43 0.81
C GLY A 34 -4.01 11.17 1.02
N PHE A 35 -2.93 10.97 0.24
CA PHE A 35 -1.98 9.89 0.43
C PHE A 35 -0.60 10.44 0.80
N LYS A 36 -0.06 10.02 1.95
CA LYS A 36 1.28 10.36 2.41
C LYS A 36 2.13 9.11 2.47
N HIS A 37 3.05 8.96 1.52
CA HIS A 37 4.01 7.86 1.60
C HIS A 37 5.00 8.06 2.74
N LYS A 38 5.13 7.06 3.60
CA LYS A 38 6.11 7.02 4.68
C LYS A 38 7.37 6.32 4.17
N VAL A 39 8.47 7.08 4.11
CA VAL A 39 9.76 6.57 3.65
C VAL A 39 10.13 5.32 4.45
N THR A 40 10.26 4.20 3.74
CA THR A 40 10.71 2.92 4.27
C THR A 40 12.02 2.54 3.57
N ASP A 41 12.96 1.98 4.34
CA ASP A 41 14.27 1.53 3.85
C ASP A 41 14.16 0.35 2.87
N ASN A 42 13.03 -0.36 2.89
CA ASN A 42 12.76 -1.55 2.09
C ASN A 42 11.86 -1.24 0.88
N LEU A 43 12.39 -1.36 -0.33
CA LEU A 43 11.59 -1.25 -1.56
C LEU A 43 10.48 -2.33 -1.68
N GLN A 44 10.58 -3.41 -0.92
CA GLN A 44 9.58 -4.47 -0.84
C GLN A 44 8.38 -4.14 0.03
N ARG A 45 8.52 -3.21 0.96
CA ARG A 45 7.47 -2.90 1.91
C ARG A 45 7.24 -1.41 1.89
N TRP A 46 6.09 -0.99 1.39
CA TRP A 46 5.72 0.41 1.38
C TRP A 46 4.71 0.66 2.48
N VAL A 47 4.86 1.78 3.15
CA VAL A 47 3.91 2.22 4.16
C VAL A 47 3.37 3.55 3.69
N VAL A 48 2.06 3.66 3.58
CA VAL A 48 1.36 4.84 3.09
C VAL A 48 0.31 5.23 4.11
N GLU A 49 0.31 6.48 4.55
CA GLU A 49 -0.81 7.06 5.27
C GLU A 49 -1.90 7.49 4.30
N VAL A 50 -3.13 7.10 4.58
CA VAL A 50 -4.32 7.47 3.84
C VAL A 50 -5.21 8.28 4.77
N THR A 51 -5.55 9.49 4.37
CA THR A 51 -6.54 10.30 5.08
C THR A 51 -7.92 10.04 4.48
N GLY A 52 -8.90 9.76 5.34
CA GLY A 52 -10.27 9.54 4.90
C GLY A 52 -10.87 10.76 4.19
N ALA A 53 -11.67 10.52 3.16
CA ALA A 53 -12.31 11.55 2.36
C ALA A 53 -13.30 12.38 3.18
N PRO A 54 -13.45 13.67 2.89
CA PRO A 54 -14.50 14.47 3.50
C PRO A 54 -15.88 13.96 3.04
N GLY A 55 -16.76 13.63 3.98
CA GLY A 55 -18.12 13.17 3.70
C GLY A 55 -18.36 11.67 3.91
N THR A 56 -17.34 10.92 4.31
CA THR A 56 -17.46 9.51 4.73
C THR A 56 -17.43 9.38 6.27
N LEU A 57 -17.66 8.17 6.77
CA LEU A 57 -17.55 7.87 8.21
C LEU A 57 -16.13 8.01 8.76
N TYR A 58 -15.12 8.01 7.88
CA TYR A 58 -13.70 8.06 8.21
C TYR A 58 -13.09 9.45 7.97
N ALA A 59 -13.95 10.45 7.72
CA ALA A 59 -13.51 11.82 7.48
C ALA A 59 -12.69 12.35 8.67
N ASN A 60 -11.51 12.91 8.39
CA ASN A 60 -10.51 13.37 9.36
C ASN A 60 -9.75 12.26 10.11
N GLU A 61 -9.94 10.99 9.78
CA GLU A 61 -9.10 9.92 10.30
C GLU A 61 -7.95 9.61 9.34
N THR A 62 -6.81 9.24 9.92
CA THR A 62 -5.62 8.79 9.17
C THR A 62 -5.34 7.32 9.45
N TYR A 63 -5.31 6.55 8.37
CA TYR A 63 -5.08 5.11 8.37
C TYR A 63 -3.73 4.80 7.75
N GLN A 64 -3.03 3.81 8.28
CA GLN A 64 -1.76 3.37 7.71
C GLN A 64 -1.97 2.11 6.86
N LEU A 65 -1.59 2.17 5.60
CA LEU A 65 -1.64 1.10 4.64
C LEU A 65 -0.22 0.55 4.43
N GLN A 66 -0.04 -0.74 4.66
CA GLN A 66 1.19 -1.47 4.34
C GLN A 66 1.00 -2.27 3.06
N VAL A 67 1.90 -2.09 2.11
CA VAL A 67 1.97 -2.85 0.86
C VAL A 67 3.23 -3.70 0.88
N ASP A 68 3.09 -5.02 0.81
CA ASP A 68 4.20 -5.97 0.74
C ASP A 68 4.29 -6.53 -0.69
N PHE A 69 5.40 -6.27 -1.37
CA PHE A 69 5.68 -6.71 -2.73
C PHE A 69 6.42 -8.04 -2.70
N PRO A 70 5.86 -9.11 -3.31
CA PRO A 70 6.52 -10.39 -3.40
C PRO A 70 7.70 -10.36 -4.38
N GLU A 71 8.62 -11.33 -4.24
CA GLU A 71 9.79 -11.47 -5.12
C GLU A 71 9.42 -11.74 -6.58
N ASN A 72 8.27 -12.38 -6.79
CA ASN A 72 7.71 -12.69 -8.09
C ASN A 72 6.89 -11.54 -8.70
N TYR A 73 6.92 -10.33 -8.15
CA TYR A 73 6.28 -9.18 -8.80
C TYR A 73 6.89 -8.92 -10.20
N PRO A 74 6.09 -8.66 -11.25
CA PRO A 74 4.63 -8.46 -11.29
C PRO A 74 3.79 -9.72 -11.57
N MET A 75 4.39 -10.92 -11.62
CA MET A 75 3.65 -12.18 -11.79
C MET A 75 2.74 -12.46 -10.61
N GLU A 76 3.21 -12.15 -9.40
CA GLU A 76 2.41 -12.21 -8.18
C GLU A 76 2.01 -10.80 -7.74
N ALA A 77 0.74 -10.63 -7.39
CA ALA A 77 0.21 -9.34 -6.95
C ALA A 77 0.75 -8.98 -5.55
N PRO A 78 1.03 -7.71 -5.28
CA PRO A 78 1.40 -7.25 -3.96
C PRO A 78 0.27 -7.43 -2.94
N GLN A 79 0.63 -7.74 -1.71
CA GLN A 79 -0.31 -7.85 -0.60
C GLN A 79 -0.51 -6.48 0.03
N VAL A 80 -1.77 -6.11 0.28
CA VAL A 80 -2.13 -4.83 0.90
C VAL A 80 -2.86 -5.09 2.22
N ILE A 81 -2.37 -4.45 3.28
CA ILE A 81 -2.81 -4.65 4.66
C ILE A 81 -2.94 -3.29 5.35
N PHE A 82 -4.10 -2.99 5.91
CA PHE A 82 -4.26 -1.88 6.86
C PHE A 82 -3.60 -2.23 8.19
N LEU A 83 -2.68 -1.39 8.63
CA LEU A 83 -2.14 -1.43 9.98
C LEU A 83 -3.20 -0.92 10.95
N HIS A 84 -3.17 -1.42 12.18
CA HIS A 84 -4.07 -0.99 13.23
C HIS A 84 -3.80 0.46 13.65
N PRO A 85 -4.85 1.28 13.89
CA PRO A 85 -6.28 0.95 13.78
C PRO A 85 -6.72 0.80 12.31
N ALA A 86 -7.42 -0.29 12.00
CA ALA A 86 -7.94 -0.54 10.65
C ALA A 86 -9.41 -0.09 10.57
N PRO A 87 -9.85 0.48 9.43
CA PRO A 87 -11.23 0.92 9.24
C PRO A 87 -12.19 -0.27 9.17
N LEU A 88 -13.40 -0.10 9.70
CA LEU A 88 -14.41 -1.16 9.76
C LEU A 88 -15.24 -1.21 8.46
N HIS A 89 -14.71 -1.86 7.44
CA HIS A 89 -15.34 -1.94 6.12
C HIS A 89 -15.63 -3.41 5.73
N PRO A 90 -16.75 -3.72 5.04
CA PRO A 90 -17.08 -5.10 4.63
C PRO A 90 -16.02 -5.78 3.74
N HIS A 91 -15.15 -5.01 3.09
CA HIS A 91 -14.04 -5.52 2.27
C HIS A 91 -12.69 -5.53 2.99
N ILE A 92 -12.67 -5.18 4.28
CA ILE A 92 -11.47 -5.12 5.11
C ILE A 92 -11.66 -6.14 6.24
N TYR A 93 -10.79 -7.14 6.25
CA TYR A 93 -10.82 -8.19 7.25
C TYR A 93 -10.33 -7.68 8.60
N SER A 94 -10.67 -8.39 9.68
CA SER A 94 -10.24 -8.03 11.06
C SER A 94 -8.73 -8.04 11.27
N ASN A 95 -7.97 -8.67 10.37
CA ASN A 95 -6.52 -8.65 10.34
C ASN A 95 -5.93 -7.50 9.49
N GLY A 96 -6.78 -6.61 8.97
CA GLY A 96 -6.41 -5.49 8.10
C GLY A 96 -6.25 -5.85 6.63
N HIS A 97 -6.37 -7.14 6.25
CA HIS A 97 -6.24 -7.53 4.84
C HIS A 97 -7.39 -6.95 4.01
N ILE A 98 -7.07 -6.49 2.81
CA ILE A 98 -8.05 -5.94 1.89
C ILE A 98 -8.30 -6.91 0.75
N CYS A 99 -9.56 -7.27 0.52
CA CYS A 99 -9.98 -8.00 -0.67
C CYS A 99 -10.32 -7.02 -1.80
N LEU A 100 -9.30 -6.41 -2.39
CA LEU A 100 -9.43 -5.67 -3.65
C LEU A 100 -8.98 -6.57 -4.80
N ASP A 101 -9.63 -6.43 -5.96
CA ASP A 101 -9.23 -7.08 -7.23
C ASP A 101 -7.94 -6.43 -7.77
N VAL A 102 -6.84 -6.60 -7.02
CA VAL A 102 -5.49 -6.18 -7.39
C VAL A 102 -4.91 -7.10 -8.48
N SER A 103 -5.49 -8.28 -8.66
CA SER A 103 -5.05 -9.30 -9.63
C SER A 103 -5.14 -8.87 -11.09
N VAL A 104 -6.01 -7.92 -11.45
CA VAL A 104 -6.23 -7.51 -12.85
C VAL A 104 -5.28 -6.41 -13.33
N CYS A 105 -4.63 -5.64 -12.44
CA CYS A 105 -3.66 -4.63 -12.88
C CYS A 105 -2.23 -5.01 -12.49
N PRO A 106 -1.37 -5.38 -13.46
CA PRO A 106 0.07 -5.59 -13.21
C PRO A 106 0.81 -4.29 -12.85
N ARG A 107 0.11 -3.17 -12.70
CA ARG A 107 0.63 -1.85 -12.35
C ARG A 107 -0.12 -1.34 -11.13
N MET A 108 0.50 -1.52 -9.97
CA MET A 108 0.04 -0.98 -8.69
C MET A 108 0.22 0.54 -8.67
N SER A 109 -0.55 1.27 -9.47
CA SER A 109 -0.62 2.72 -9.35
C SER A 109 -1.57 3.05 -8.20
N LEU A 110 -1.05 3.52 -7.07
CA LEU A 110 -1.85 4.02 -5.95
C LEU A 110 -2.22 5.51 -6.14
N ASP A 111 -2.11 6.04 -7.35
CA ASP A 111 -2.45 7.44 -7.63
C ASP A 111 -3.93 7.74 -7.33
N HIS A 112 -4.25 8.97 -6.93
CA HIS A 112 -5.63 9.42 -6.68
C HIS A 112 -6.53 9.28 -7.93
N ASN A 113 -5.96 9.22 -9.13
CA ASN A 113 -6.69 8.95 -10.37
C ASN A 113 -6.67 7.48 -10.78
N SER A 114 -5.84 6.66 -10.13
CA SER A 114 -5.87 5.22 -10.33
C SER A 114 -7.14 4.64 -9.71
N LYS A 115 -7.75 3.68 -10.40
CA LYS A 115 -8.93 2.93 -9.91
C LYS A 115 -8.72 2.43 -8.47
N TYR A 116 -7.48 2.10 -8.10
CA TYR A 116 -7.08 1.64 -6.77
C TYR A 116 -7.11 2.75 -5.71
N GLY A 117 -6.44 3.87 -5.96
CA GLY A 117 -6.42 5.00 -5.02
C GLY A 117 -7.83 5.53 -4.78
N ARG A 118 -8.63 5.63 -5.84
CA ARG A 118 -10.05 5.99 -5.73
C ARG A 118 -10.84 4.97 -4.95
N SER A 119 -10.71 3.68 -5.24
CA SER A 119 -11.50 2.65 -4.54
C SER A 119 -11.14 2.58 -3.06
N VAL A 120 -9.87 2.77 -2.69
CA VAL A 120 -9.43 2.77 -1.28
C VAL A 120 -9.91 4.04 -0.56
N ILE A 121 -9.77 5.23 -1.16
CA ILE A 121 -10.31 6.48 -0.60
C ILE A 121 -11.85 6.44 -0.55
N LEU A 122 -12.53 5.85 -1.54
CA LEU A 122 -13.99 5.76 -1.52
C LEU A 122 -14.51 4.87 -0.37
N TRP A 123 -13.68 3.94 0.12
CA TRP A 123 -14.00 3.12 1.29
C TRP A 123 -13.61 3.79 2.60
N LEU A 124 -12.66 4.73 2.55
CA LEU A 124 -12.16 5.55 3.65
C LEU A 124 -12.70 6.97 3.52
#